data_AF-A0AAP0PX47-F1
#
_entry.id   AF-A0AAP0PX47-F1
#
_cell.length_a   1.000
_cell.length_b   1.000
_cell.length_c   1.000
_cell.angle_alpha   90.00
_cell.angle_beta   90.00
_cell.angle_gamma   90.00
#
_symmetry.space_group_name_H-M   'P 1'
#
loop_
_entity.id
_entity.type
_entity.pdbx_description
1 polymer ?
#
loop_
_entity_poly.entity_id
_entity_poly.type
_entity_poly.pdbx_seq_one_letter_code
_entity_poly.pdbx_strand_id
1 'polypeptide(L)'
;MALKKMEEVMDREGCSYLVLYCIEAKMKELVRAYCVEAKWYNEGNTPKLEEYLSNGLESSAYYLLIIASFVSKGKIIPKETFEWMRGAPKPLRTSSLMQRLINDVASHQGGMLLQLWSAT
;
A
#
# COMPACT_ATOMS: atom_id res chain seq x y z
N MET A 1 -9.65 8.53 -12.36
CA MET A 1 -9.58 7.63 -13.55
C MET A 1 -9.38 6.16 -13.15
N ALA A 2 -8.40 5.81 -12.30
CA ALA A 2 -8.16 4.42 -11.89
C ALA A 2 -9.29 3.84 -11.00
N LEU A 3 -9.80 4.59 -10.01
CA LEU A 3 -10.91 4.16 -9.15
C LEU A 3 -12.19 3.87 -9.95
N LYS A 4 -12.55 4.77 -10.86
CA LYS A 4 -13.74 4.62 -11.72
C LYS A 4 -13.66 3.38 -12.63
N LYS A 5 -12.47 3.08 -13.18
CA LYS A 5 -12.23 1.83 -13.92
C LYS A 5 -12.34 0.59 -13.03
N MET A 6 -11.90 0.69 -11.78
CA MET A 6 -12.00 -0.41 -10.82
C MET A 6 -13.45 -0.66 -10.40
N GLU A 7 -14.24 0.39 -10.18
CA GLU A 7 -15.70 0.31 -9.99
C GLU A 7 -16.39 -0.39 -11.17
N GLU A 8 -16.10 0.02 -12.41
CA GLU A 8 -16.68 -0.60 -13.62
C GLU A 8 -16.31 -2.09 -13.77
N VAL A 9 -15.06 -2.47 -13.47
CA VAL A 9 -14.61 -3.88 -13.49
C VAL A 9 -15.32 -4.67 -12.38
N MET A 10 -15.47 -4.09 -11.20
CA MET A 10 -16.08 -4.75 -10.06
C MET A 10 -17.59 -4.94 -10.21
N ASP A 11 -18.30 -3.96 -10.79
CA ASP A 11 -19.71 -4.08 -11.16
C ASP A 11 -19.91 -5.20 -12.19
N ARG A 12 -18.99 -5.32 -13.16
CA ARG A 12 -19.02 -6.41 -14.16
C ARG A 12 -18.77 -7.78 -13.54
N GLU A 13 -17.85 -7.88 -12.58
CA GLU A 13 -17.46 -9.15 -11.95
C GLU A 13 -18.30 -9.51 -10.71
N GLY A 14 -19.29 -8.70 -10.34
CA GLY A 14 -20.17 -8.97 -9.19
C GLY A 14 -19.43 -8.88 -7.84
N CYS A 15 -18.37 -8.07 -7.75
CA CYS A 15 -17.66 -7.85 -6.50
C CYS A 15 -18.51 -7.06 -5.50
N SER A 16 -18.37 -7.36 -4.20
CA SER A 16 -19.16 -6.72 -3.14
C SER A 16 -18.88 -5.21 -3.02
N TYR A 17 -19.92 -4.40 -2.84
CA TYR A 17 -19.83 -2.98 -2.44
C TYR A 17 -18.87 -2.73 -1.27
N LEU A 18 -18.75 -3.70 -0.36
CA LEU A 18 -17.82 -3.65 0.78
C LEU A 18 -16.35 -3.51 0.33
N VAL A 19 -15.98 -4.13 -0.79
CA VAL A 19 -14.62 -4.09 -1.33
C VAL A 19 -14.26 -2.67 -1.78
N LEU A 20 -15.18 -1.98 -2.49
CA LEU A 20 -14.98 -0.60 -2.94
C LEU A 20 -14.79 0.34 -1.76
N TYR A 21 -15.67 0.23 -0.76
CA TYR A 21 -15.57 1.03 0.46
C TYR A 21 -14.22 0.82 1.17
N CYS A 22 -13.74 -0.43 1.25
CA CYS A 22 -12.43 -0.72 1.84
C CYS A 22 -11.26 -0.15 1.04
N ILE A 23 -11.30 -0.26 -0.29
CA ILE A 23 -10.28 0.33 -1.18
C ILE A 23 -10.25 1.84 -0.96
N GLU A 24 -11.41 2.50 -0.96
CA GLU A 24 -11.51 3.93 -0.76
C GLU A 24 -10.93 4.35 0.60
N ALA A 25 -11.34 3.67 1.68
CA ALA A 25 -10.83 3.94 3.03
C ALA A 25 -9.31 3.77 3.11
N LYS A 26 -8.76 2.71 2.51
CA LYS A 26 -7.32 2.43 2.54
C LYS A 26 -6.52 3.33 1.63
N MET A 27 -7.07 3.77 0.50
CA MET A 27 -6.47 4.80 -0.35
C MET A 27 -6.33 6.14 0.40
N LYS A 28 -7.33 6.51 1.23
CA LYS A 28 -7.24 7.72 2.05
C LYS A 28 -6.10 7.64 3.06
N GLU A 29 -5.94 6.51 3.75
CA GLU A 29 -4.82 6.31 4.69
C GLU A 29 -3.45 6.29 3.97
N LEU A 30 -3.37 5.67 2.79
CA LEU A 30 -2.17 5.70 1.96
C LEU A 30 -1.76 7.13 1.58
N VAL A 31 -2.71 7.93 1.10
CA VAL A 31 -2.44 9.33 0.72
C VAL A 31 -1.98 10.14 1.92
N ARG A 32 -2.59 9.95 3.09
CA ARG A 32 -2.15 10.60 4.34
C ARG A 32 -0.71 10.22 4.69
N ALA A 33 -0.37 8.93 4.60
CA ALA A 33 0.98 8.46 4.88
C ALA A 33 2.02 9.06 3.91
N TYR A 34 1.68 9.19 2.63
CA TYR A 34 2.53 9.88 1.65
C TYR A 34 2.67 11.38 1.92
N CYS A 35 1.62 12.05 2.40
CA CYS A 35 1.74 13.45 2.82
C CYS A 35 2.72 13.61 3.99
N VAL A 36 2.75 12.67 4.93
CA VAL A 36 3.73 12.66 6.03
C VAL A 36 5.15 12.47 5.49
N GLU A 37 5.37 11.51 4.58
CA GLU A 37 6.68 11.30 3.95
C GLU A 37 7.15 12.53 3.17
N ALA A 38 6.25 13.14 2.39
CA ALA A 38 6.54 14.35 1.63
C ALA A 38 6.91 15.52 2.55
N LYS A 39 6.24 15.63 3.71
CA LYS A 39 6.57 16.63 4.72
C LYS A 39 7.97 16.40 5.28
N TRP A 40 8.30 15.18 5.70
CA TRP A 40 9.64 14.84 6.18
C TRP A 40 10.71 15.21 5.15
N TYR A 41 10.49 14.85 3.89
CA TYR A 41 11.41 15.18 2.80
C TYR A 41 11.58 16.70 2.61
N ASN A 42 10.47 17.44 2.53
CA ASN A 42 10.49 18.88 2.26
C ASN A 42 11.11 19.69 3.42
N GLU A 43 10.93 19.22 4.66
CA GLU A 43 11.51 19.86 5.85
C GLU A 43 12.95 19.40 6.13
N GLY A 44 13.48 18.43 5.36
CA GLY A 44 14.78 17.80 5.65
C GLY A 44 14.81 17.03 6.98
N ASN A 45 13.64 16.65 7.48
CA ASN A 45 13.51 15.96 8.76
C ASN A 45 13.72 14.45 8.56
N THR A 46 14.60 13.86 9.37
CA THR A 46 14.79 12.40 9.42
C THR A 46 14.02 11.86 10.63
N PRO A 47 12.90 11.15 10.44
CA PRO A 47 12.13 10.62 11.56
C PRO A 47 12.90 9.52 12.30
N LYS A 48 12.49 9.24 13.54
CA LYS A 48 12.98 8.06 14.26
C LYS A 48 12.47 6.79 13.57
N LEU A 49 13.21 5.69 13.68
CA LEU A 49 12.86 4.43 13.03
C LEU A 49 11.43 3.95 13.37
N GLU A 50 11.01 4.05 14.63
CA GLU A 50 9.66 3.63 15.04
C GLU A 50 8.56 4.47 14.40
N GLU A 51 8.76 5.79 14.32
CA GLU A 51 7.84 6.73 13.67
C GLU A 51 7.77 6.47 12.17
N TYR A 52 8.95 6.27 11.55
CA TYR A 52 9.08 5.89 10.15
C TYR A 52 8.33 4.59 9.83
N LEU A 53 8.55 3.52 10.60
CA LEU A 53 7.91 2.23 10.39
C LEU A 53 6.40 2.28 10.65
N SER A 54 5.96 3.09 11.61
CA SER A 54 4.53 3.31 11.87
C SER A 54 3.83 3.91 10.66
N ASN A 55 4.41 4.95 10.05
CA ASN A 55 3.88 5.53 8.80
C ASN A 55 4.07 4.58 7.60
N GLY A 56 5.21 3.88 7.57
CA GLY A 56 5.61 2.90 6.57
C GLY A 56 4.64 1.72 6.45
N LEU A 57 3.93 1.39 7.53
CA LEU A 57 2.88 0.38 7.53
C LEU A 57 1.81 0.68 6.47
N GLU A 58 1.30 1.91 6.45
CA GLU A 58 0.28 2.34 5.47
C GLU A 58 0.94 2.71 4.13
N SER A 59 2.10 3.38 4.13
CA SER A 59 2.77 3.79 2.88
C SER A 59 3.33 2.64 2.03
N SER A 60 3.44 1.44 2.61
CA SER A 60 3.74 0.18 1.91
C SER A 60 2.73 -0.14 0.80
N ALA A 61 1.49 0.36 0.91
CA ALA A 61 0.36 0.02 0.05
C ALA A 61 0.04 -1.50 -0.03
N TYR A 62 0.67 -2.33 0.81
CA TYR A 62 0.60 -3.78 0.70
C TYR A 62 -0.82 -4.33 0.92
N TYR A 63 -1.58 -3.66 1.78
CA TYR A 63 -2.98 -4.00 2.03
C TYR A 63 -3.87 -3.81 0.79
N LEU A 64 -3.65 -2.74 0.02
CA LEU A 64 -4.34 -2.50 -1.25
C LEU A 64 -3.95 -3.54 -2.30
N LEU A 65 -2.68 -3.95 -2.33
CA LEU A 65 -2.20 -5.00 -3.23
C LEU A 65 -2.91 -6.34 -2.98
N ILE A 66 -3.11 -6.70 -1.71
CA ILE A 66 -3.83 -7.92 -1.34
C ILE A 66 -5.27 -7.85 -1.82
N ILE A 67 -6.00 -6.77 -1.51
CA ILE A 67 -7.39 -6.59 -1.96
C ILE A 67 -7.47 -6.67 -3.50
N ALA A 68 -6.61 -5.95 -4.20
CA ALA A 68 -6.57 -5.97 -5.66
C ALA A 68 -6.35 -7.39 -6.21
N SER A 69 -5.45 -8.17 -5.58
CA SER A 69 -5.16 -9.55 -6.03
C SER A 69 -6.36 -10.50 -5.94
N PHE A 70 -7.25 -10.29 -4.96
CA PHE A 70 -8.46 -11.08 -4.83
C PHE A 70 -9.52 -10.70 -5.86
N VAL A 71 -9.69 -9.39 -6.11
CA VAL A 71 -10.56 -8.89 -7.18
C VAL A 71 -10.10 -9.44 -8.53
N SER A 72 -8.79 -9.34 -8.85
CA SER A 72 -8.23 -9.83 -10.12
C SER A 72 -8.41 -11.33 -10.36
N LYS A 73 -8.70 -12.12 -9.32
CA LYS A 73 -8.95 -13.57 -9.46
C LYS A 73 -10.43 -13.90 -9.65
N GLY A 74 -11.31 -12.91 -9.80
CA GLY A 74 -12.76 -13.11 -9.89
C GLY A 74 -13.33 -13.78 -8.64
N LYS A 75 -12.60 -13.72 -7.51
CA LYS A 75 -12.99 -14.37 -6.27
C LYS A 75 -13.75 -13.36 -5.43
N ILE A 76 -15.01 -13.69 -5.13
CA ILE A 76 -15.75 -12.99 -4.08
C ILE A 76 -15.02 -13.26 -2.76
N ILE A 77 -14.44 -12.22 -2.18
CA ILE A 77 -13.80 -12.32 -0.86
C ILE A 77 -14.93 -12.48 0.17
N PRO A 78 -14.89 -13.54 1.02
CA PRO A 78 -15.86 -13.70 2.09
C PRO A 78 -15.82 -12.53 3.06
N LYS A 79 -16.98 -12.14 3.60
CA LYS A 79 -17.09 -11.06 4.58
C LYS A 79 -16.17 -11.28 5.79
N GLU A 80 -16.00 -12.52 6.24
CA GLU A 80 -15.09 -12.81 7.37
C GLU A 80 -13.63 -12.51 7.04
N THR A 81 -13.22 -12.75 5.79
CA THR A 81 -11.85 -12.41 5.35
C THR A 81 -11.65 -10.90 5.37
N PHE A 82 -12.66 -10.13 4.97
CA PHE A 82 -12.60 -8.67 5.07
C PHE A 82 -12.53 -8.17 6.51
N GLU A 83 -13.38 -8.65 7.41
CA GLU A 83 -13.35 -8.23 8.81
C GLU A 83 -12.02 -8.64 9.48
N TRP A 84 -11.50 -9.82 9.14
CA TRP A 84 -10.18 -10.25 9.57
C TRP A 84 -9.10 -9.30 9.08
N MET A 85 -9.10 -8.93 7.80
CA MET A 85 -8.13 -7.98 7.24
C MET A 85 -8.28 -6.58 7.86
N ARG A 86 -9.52 -6.11 8.09
CA ARG A 86 -9.82 -4.79 8.69
C ARG A 86 -9.20 -4.65 10.08
N GLY A 87 -9.10 -5.74 10.84
CA GLY A 87 -8.41 -5.77 12.12
C GLY A 87 -6.88 -5.56 12.05
N ALA A 88 -6.31 -5.46 10.83
CA ALA A 88 -4.88 -5.40 10.58
C ALA A 88 -4.13 -6.47 11.40
N PRO A 89 -4.38 -7.76 11.13
CA PRO A 89 -3.86 -8.86 11.91
C PRO A 89 -2.33 -8.91 11.78
N LYS A 90 -1.67 -9.51 12.78
CA LYS A 90 -0.20 -9.55 12.88
C LYS A 90 0.49 -9.95 11.57
N PRO A 91 0.06 -11.00 10.82
CA PRO A 91 0.69 -11.36 9.55
C PRO A 91 0.66 -10.23 8.52
N LEU A 92 -0.47 -9.52 8.37
CA LEU A 92 -0.58 -8.40 7.44
C LEU A 92 0.36 -7.27 7.83
N ARG A 93 0.41 -6.91 9.12
CA ARG A 93 1.32 -5.86 9.59
C ARG A 93 2.78 -6.22 9.35
N THR A 94 3.17 -7.44 9.69
CA THR A 94 4.55 -7.92 9.49
C THR A 94 4.92 -7.92 8.01
N SER A 95 4.04 -8.40 7.12
CA SER A 95 4.30 -8.40 5.68
C SER A 95 4.38 -6.99 5.10
N SER A 96 3.53 -6.06 5.54
CA SER A 96 3.60 -4.64 5.15
C SER A 96 4.94 -4.01 5.53
N LEU A 97 5.41 -4.22 6.76
CA LEU A 97 6.70 -3.70 7.22
C LEU A 97 7.87 -4.35 6.47
N MET A 98 7.81 -5.65 6.21
CA MET A 98 8.81 -6.35 5.41
C MET A 98 8.86 -5.77 3.98
N GLN A 99 7.71 -5.53 3.36
CA GLN A 99 7.64 -4.92 2.03
C GLN A 99 8.23 -3.51 2.02
N ARG A 100 7.91 -2.67 3.03
CA ARG A 100 8.47 -1.33 3.18
C ARG A 100 10.00 -1.39 3.15
N LEU A 101 10.58 -2.20 4.04
CA LEU A 101 12.03 -2.35 4.17
C LEU A 101 12.69 -2.90 2.90
N ILE A 102 12.10 -3.93 2.27
CA ILE A 102 12.63 -4.48 1.01
C ILE A 102 12.62 -3.41 -0.09
N ASN A 103 11.55 -2.64 -0.20
CA ASN A 103 11.45 -1.56 -1.18
C ASN A 103 12.54 -0.50 -0.96
N ASP A 104 12.82 -0.15 0.29
CA ASP A 104 13.81 0.88 0.60
C ASP A 104 15.23 0.40 0.31
N VAL A 105 15.57 -0.83 0.69
CA VAL A 105 16.88 -1.43 0.35
C VAL A 105 17.04 -1.53 -1.16
N ALA A 106 16.02 -2.03 -1.87
CA ALA A 106 16.08 -2.18 -3.32
C ALA A 106 16.19 -0.83 -4.04
N SER A 107 15.46 0.19 -3.59
CA SER A 107 15.52 1.53 -4.20
C SER A 107 16.84 2.25 -3.90
N HIS A 108 17.41 2.05 -2.72
CA HIS A 108 18.74 2.56 -2.38
C HIS A 108 19.83 1.91 -3.25
N GLN A 109 19.82 0.58 -3.37
CA GLN A 109 20.80 -0.15 -4.20
C GLN A 109 20.61 0.09 -5.70
N GLY A 110 19.37 0.08 -6.18
CA GLY A 110 19.04 0.31 -7.59
C GLY A 110 19.25 1.76 -8.03
N GLY A 111 18.98 2.72 -7.14
CA GLY A 111 19.31 4.13 -7.37
C GLY A 111 20.83 4.36 -7.50
N MET A 112 21.62 3.62 -6.73
CA MET A 112 23.09 3.62 -6.84
C MET A 112 23.56 3.11 -8.22
N LEU A 113 22.89 2.10 -8.80
CA LEU A 113 23.18 1.60 -10.15
C LEU A 113 22.78 2.60 -11.26
N LEU A 114 21.65 3.30 -11.12
CA LEU A 114 21.22 4.34 -12.07
C LEU A 114 22.14 5.58 -12.06
N GLN A 115 22.67 5.96 -10.89
CA GLN A 115 23.65 7.05 -10.80
C GLN A 115 24.99 6.70 -11.46
N LEU A 116 25.42 5.43 -11.41
CA LEU A 116 26.64 4.98 -12.10
C LEU A 116 26.46 4.98 -13.62
N TRP A 117 25.29 4.59 -14.13
CA TRP A 117 24.99 4.60 -15.58
C TRP A 117 24.80 6.00 -16.19
N SER A 118 24.52 7.00 -15.37
CA SER A 118 24.40 8.40 -15.82
C SER A 118 25.72 9.19 -15.70
N ALA A 119 26.77 8.55 -15.18
CA ALA A 119 28.12 9.10 -15.04
C ALA A 119 29.16 8.49 -16.01
N THR A 120 28.73 7.61 -16.92
CA THR A 120 29.52 7.00 -18.01
C THR A 120 28.91 7.32 -19.36
#